data_AF-V4BH63-F1
#
_entry.id   AF-V4BH63-F1
#
_cell.length_a   1.000
_cell.length_b   1.000
_cell.length_c   1.000
_cell.angle_alpha   90.00
_cell.angle_beta   90.00
_cell.angle_gamma   90.00
#
_symmetry.space_group_name_H-M   'P 1'
#
loop_
_entity.id
_entity.type
_entity.pdbx_description
1 polymer ?
#
loop_
_entity_poly.entity_id
_entity_poly.type
_entity_poly.pdbx_seq_one_letter_code
_entity_poly.pdbx_strand_id
1 'polypeptide(L)'
;PYACDQCGVRYAHKHGLGQHYKEKHLQLKVSCPICNASFTRKTSLKRHILAHSKTNFMECTYCGKLISKTNLQRHIKAKHLGVRFPFSCPLCGVKYQHKRSLRLHMKSTHLQIRFNCPLCGTTFTRKSTLSRHLKSIHSDIHIENSATKLEIGKE
;
A
#
# COMPACT_ATOMS: atom_id res chain seq x y z
N PRO A 1 -16.97 14.73 -16.42
CA PRO A 1 -16.52 13.46 -15.77
C PRO A 1 -16.48 12.32 -16.79
N TYR A 2 -15.37 11.60 -16.88
CA TYR A 2 -15.15 10.53 -17.86
C TYR A 2 -15.39 9.18 -17.20
N ALA A 3 -16.39 8.43 -17.66
CA ALA A 3 -16.76 7.14 -17.09
C ALA A 3 -16.17 5.99 -17.92
N CYS A 4 -15.74 4.93 -17.26
CA CYS A 4 -15.44 3.67 -17.92
C CYS A 4 -16.75 2.95 -18.27
N ASP A 5 -16.88 2.58 -19.53
CA ASP A 5 -17.97 1.78 -20.08
C ASP A 5 -18.02 0.34 -19.53
N GLN A 6 -16.86 -0.25 -19.21
CA GLN A 6 -16.80 -1.63 -18.70
C GLN A 6 -17.05 -1.77 -17.18
N CYS A 7 -16.75 -0.76 -16.37
CA CYS A 7 -16.87 -0.89 -14.90
C CYS A 7 -17.47 0.35 -14.19
N GLY A 8 -17.93 1.34 -14.94
CA GLY A 8 -18.62 2.52 -14.41
C GLY A 8 -17.76 3.52 -13.63
N VAL A 9 -16.48 3.24 -13.36
CA VAL A 9 -15.61 4.12 -12.57
C VAL A 9 -15.41 5.46 -13.28
N ARG A 10 -15.53 6.56 -12.52
CA ARG A 10 -15.48 7.93 -13.04
C ARG A 10 -14.14 8.60 -12.73
N TYR A 11 -13.65 9.37 -13.69
CA TYR A 11 -12.42 10.14 -13.60
C TYR A 11 -12.67 11.61 -13.92
N ALA A 12 -11.89 12.49 -13.27
CA ALA A 12 -11.94 13.93 -13.53
C ALA A 12 -11.46 14.27 -14.95
N HIS A 13 -10.51 13.50 -15.49
CA HIS A 13 -9.87 13.77 -16.79
C HIS A 13 -9.80 12.51 -17.67
N LYS A 14 -9.83 12.72 -19.00
CA LYS A 14 -9.73 11.65 -20.02
C LYS A 14 -8.45 10.83 -19.87
N HIS A 15 -7.33 11.47 -19.50
CA HIS A 15 -6.08 10.77 -19.23
C HIS A 15 -6.22 9.73 -18.11
N GLY A 16 -6.94 10.07 -17.03
CA GLY A 16 -7.19 9.17 -15.90
C GLY A 16 -8.00 7.94 -16.32
N LEU A 17 -9.05 8.16 -17.12
CA LEU A 17 -9.84 7.07 -17.71
C LEU A 17 -9.00 6.19 -18.64
N GLY A 18 -8.19 6.79 -19.51
CA GLY A 18 -7.33 6.03 -20.43
C GLY A 18 -6.29 5.17 -19.71
N GLN A 19 -5.73 5.66 -18.60
CA GLN A 19 -4.80 4.88 -17.78
C GLN A 19 -5.50 3.75 -17.04
N HIS A 20 -6.68 4.01 -16.49
CA HIS A 20 -7.53 2.99 -15.90
C HIS A 20 -7.83 1.85 -16.90
N TYR A 21 -8.23 2.21 -18.11
CA TYR A 21 -8.60 1.24 -19.14
C TYR A 21 -7.43 0.33 -19.50
N LYS A 22 -6.22 0.91 -19.67
CA LYS A 22 -4.99 0.15 -19.91
C LYS A 22 -4.64 -0.79 -18.76
N GLU A 23 -4.85 -0.35 -17.51
CA GLU A 23 -4.51 -1.10 -16.30
C GLU A 23 -5.48 -2.23 -15.96
N LYS A 24 -6.77 -2.01 -16.22
CA LYS A 24 -7.85 -2.88 -15.74
C LYS A 24 -8.48 -3.74 -16.82
N HIS A 25 -8.54 -3.25 -18.04
CA HIS A 25 -9.27 -3.92 -19.13
C HIS A 25 -8.33 -4.46 -20.21
N LEU A 26 -7.26 -3.74 -20.56
CA LEU A 26 -6.31 -4.21 -21.58
C LEU A 26 -5.12 -5.01 -21.01
N GLN A 27 -4.90 -4.94 -19.69
CA GLN A 27 -3.74 -5.54 -19.01
C GLN A 27 -2.38 -5.29 -19.69
N LEU A 28 -2.25 -4.16 -20.40
CA LEU A 28 -1.04 -3.81 -21.13
C LEU A 28 0.09 -3.54 -20.12
N LYS A 29 1.04 -4.47 -20.07
CA LYS A 29 2.23 -4.36 -19.22
C LYS A 29 3.46 -4.15 -20.09
N VAL A 30 4.38 -3.35 -19.58
CA VAL A 30 5.72 -3.17 -20.12
C VAL A 30 6.68 -3.94 -19.22
N SER A 31 7.44 -4.85 -19.82
CA SER A 31 8.40 -5.69 -19.12
C SER A 31 9.68 -4.94 -18.81
N CYS A 32 10.32 -5.31 -17.70
CA CYS A 32 11.67 -4.88 -17.40
C CYS A 32 12.65 -5.60 -18.33
N PRO A 33 13.63 -4.89 -18.93
CA PRO A 33 14.64 -5.53 -19.77
C PRO A 33 15.69 -6.30 -18.96
N ILE A 34 15.73 -6.13 -17.63
CA ILE A 34 16.75 -6.71 -16.74
C ILE A 34 16.20 -7.95 -16.00
N CYS A 35 14.88 -8.04 -15.81
CA CYS A 35 14.25 -9.16 -15.12
C CYS A 35 12.80 -9.37 -15.56
N ASN A 36 12.17 -10.46 -15.13
CA ASN A 36 10.80 -10.80 -15.54
C ASN A 36 9.69 -9.93 -14.91
N ALA A 37 10.04 -8.82 -14.24
CA ALA A 37 9.05 -7.93 -13.65
C ALA A 37 8.31 -7.12 -14.74
N SER A 38 6.99 -7.00 -14.60
CA SER A 38 6.12 -6.35 -15.58
C SER A 38 5.27 -5.24 -14.92
N PHE A 39 5.12 -4.10 -15.60
CA PHE A 39 4.48 -2.90 -15.04
C PHE A 39 3.47 -2.30 -16.00
N THR A 40 2.32 -1.87 -15.48
CA THR A 40 1.29 -1.19 -16.28
C THR A 40 1.60 0.28 -16.57
N ARG A 41 2.53 0.90 -15.81
CA ARG A 41 2.93 2.30 -15.97
C ARG A 41 4.41 2.41 -16.32
N LYS A 42 4.73 3.20 -17.35
CA LYS A 42 6.12 3.54 -17.73
C LYS A 42 6.89 4.19 -16.57
N THR A 43 6.26 5.05 -15.77
CA THR A 43 6.90 5.67 -14.60
C THR A 43 7.26 4.65 -13.51
N SER A 44 6.40 3.66 -13.29
CA SER A 44 6.68 2.55 -12.38
C SER A 44 7.84 1.70 -12.88
N LEU A 45 7.87 1.38 -14.18
CA LEU A 45 8.98 0.67 -14.81
C LEU A 45 10.30 1.45 -14.69
N LYS A 46 10.31 2.75 -15.01
CA LYS A 46 11.52 3.59 -14.85
C LYS A 46 12.07 3.56 -13.43
N ARG A 47 11.20 3.70 -12.42
CA ARG A 47 11.59 3.59 -11.01
C ARG A 47 12.11 2.20 -10.65
N HIS A 48 11.51 1.16 -11.20
CA HIS A 48 11.96 -0.22 -11.00
C HIS A 48 13.33 -0.48 -11.63
N ILE A 49 13.55 -0.06 -12.87
CA ILE A 49 14.85 -0.13 -13.55
C ILE A 49 15.91 0.59 -12.73
N LEU A 50 15.57 1.76 -12.17
CA LEU A 50 16.49 2.48 -11.31
C LEU A 50 16.84 1.68 -10.05
N ALA A 51 16.01 0.76 -9.57
CA ALA A 51 16.37 -0.12 -8.45
C ALA A 51 17.38 -1.22 -8.83
N HIS A 52 17.51 -1.58 -10.11
CA HIS A 52 18.62 -2.40 -10.61
C HIS A 52 19.95 -1.64 -10.64
N SER A 53 19.89 -0.30 -10.69
CA SER A 53 21.07 0.55 -10.67
C SER A 53 21.54 0.87 -9.26
N LYS A 54 22.85 0.73 -9.01
CA LYS A 54 23.50 1.20 -7.78
C LYS A 54 23.37 2.71 -7.56
N THR A 55 23.08 3.49 -8.62
CA THR A 55 22.92 4.97 -8.55
C THR A 55 21.72 5.44 -7.72
N ASN A 56 20.82 4.53 -7.36
CA ASN A 56 19.61 4.81 -6.60
C ASN A 56 19.76 4.56 -5.09
N PHE A 57 20.90 3.99 -4.72
CA PHE A 57 21.32 3.75 -3.36
C PHE A 57 22.39 4.79 -2.99
N MET A 58 22.51 5.02 -1.71
CA MET A 58 23.55 5.85 -1.10
C MET A 58 24.08 5.08 0.09
N GLU A 59 25.39 5.19 0.30
CA GLU A 59 26.02 4.64 1.47
C GLU A 59 25.61 5.44 2.71
N CYS A 60 25.25 4.73 3.78
CA CYS A 60 25.00 5.36 5.06
C CYS A 60 26.31 5.72 5.73
N THR A 61 26.55 7.00 5.97
CA THR A 61 27.79 7.52 6.58
C THR A 61 28.09 6.98 7.98
N TYR A 62 27.07 6.46 8.68
CA TYR A 62 27.24 5.90 10.04
C TYR A 62 27.58 4.41 10.06
N CYS A 63 27.25 3.65 9.00
CA CYS A 63 27.41 2.18 9.04
C CYS A 63 27.79 1.52 7.71
N GLY A 64 28.12 2.31 6.69
CA GLY A 64 28.56 1.82 5.37
C GLY A 64 27.49 1.08 4.55
N LYS A 65 26.26 0.96 5.06
CA LYS A 65 25.22 0.19 4.37
C LYS A 65 24.64 0.96 3.19
N LEU A 66 24.53 0.32 2.02
CA LEU A 66 23.80 0.85 0.87
C LEU A 66 22.29 0.86 1.15
N ILE A 67 21.70 2.05 1.19
CA ILE A 67 20.27 2.28 1.42
C ILE A 67 19.71 3.10 0.25
N SER A 68 18.49 2.80 -0.19
CA SER A 68 17.82 3.63 -1.20
C SER A 68 17.80 5.10 -0.76
N LYS A 69 18.10 6.03 -1.68
CA LYS A 69 18.09 7.48 -1.45
C LYS A 69 16.83 7.95 -0.72
N THR A 70 15.66 7.43 -1.11
CA THR A 70 14.36 7.77 -0.51
C THR A 70 14.19 7.30 0.95
N ASN A 71 14.99 6.32 1.38
CA ASN A 71 14.90 5.70 2.70
C ASN A 71 16.07 6.08 3.63
N LEU A 72 17.15 6.67 3.12
CA LEU A 72 18.38 6.92 3.86
C LEU A 72 18.14 7.76 5.12
N GLN A 73 17.44 8.90 4.98
CA GLN A 73 17.13 9.77 6.11
C GLN A 73 16.35 9.06 7.22
N ARG A 74 15.39 8.23 6.84
CA ARG A 74 14.63 7.42 7.81
C ARG A 74 15.49 6.35 8.46
N HIS A 75 16.36 5.70 7.69
CA HIS A 75 17.32 4.73 8.22
C HIS A 75 18.21 5.38 9.28
N ILE A 76 18.81 6.54 8.97
CA ILE A 76 19.67 7.28 9.89
C ILE A 76 18.92 7.62 11.19
N LYS A 77 17.74 8.24 11.07
CA LYS A 77 16.92 8.60 12.24
C LYS A 77 16.58 7.40 13.13
N ALA A 78 16.19 6.28 12.51
CA ALA A 78 15.70 5.11 13.24
C ALA A 78 16.82 4.23 13.82
N LYS A 79 18.01 4.19 13.20
CA LYS A 79 19.09 3.27 13.56
C LYS A 79 20.28 3.94 14.24
N HIS A 80 20.52 5.23 13.98
CA HIS A 80 21.71 5.93 14.45
C HIS A 80 21.39 7.07 15.41
N LEU A 81 20.35 7.87 15.12
CA LEU A 81 19.98 9.02 15.97
C LEU A 81 18.99 8.69 17.09
N GLY A 82 18.57 7.43 17.22
CA GLY A 82 17.60 7.02 18.26
C GLY A 82 16.19 7.60 18.12
N VAL A 83 15.88 8.38 17.06
CA VAL A 83 14.56 8.97 16.80
C VAL A 83 13.63 7.86 16.26
N ARG A 84 13.13 7.03 17.18
CA ARG A 84 12.35 5.83 16.83
C ARG A 84 10.90 6.13 16.49
N PHE A 85 10.26 7.14 17.08
CA PHE A 85 8.81 7.30 17.00
C PHE A 85 8.35 8.74 16.76
N PRO A 86 8.61 9.33 15.58
CA PRO A 86 8.26 10.72 15.30
C PRO A 86 6.76 10.96 15.13
N PHE A 87 5.93 9.91 15.07
CA PHE A 87 4.49 10.04 14.84
C PHE A 87 3.72 9.63 16.09
N SER A 88 3.13 10.59 16.80
CA SER A 88 2.30 10.32 18.00
C SER A 88 0.81 10.29 17.64
N CYS A 89 0.06 9.40 18.28
CA CYS A 89 -1.39 9.47 18.28
C CYS A 89 -1.85 10.66 19.13
N PRO A 90 -2.66 11.59 18.59
CA PRO A 90 -3.13 12.74 19.35
C PRO A 90 -4.17 12.37 20.42
N LEU A 91 -4.82 11.20 20.30
CA LEU A 91 -5.89 10.78 21.20
C LEU A 91 -5.42 9.93 22.39
N CYS A 92 -4.33 9.18 22.23
CA CYS A 92 -3.82 8.29 23.29
C CYS A 92 -2.31 8.34 23.50
N GLY A 93 -1.58 9.21 22.79
CA GLY A 93 -0.14 9.39 22.97
C GLY A 93 0.75 8.25 22.45
N VAL A 94 0.17 7.14 21.96
CA VAL A 94 0.94 6.01 21.44
C VAL A 94 1.77 6.44 20.23
N LYS A 95 3.07 6.13 20.25
CA LYS A 95 4.04 6.61 19.24
C LYS A 95 4.39 5.52 18.23
N TYR A 96 4.62 5.94 16.99
CA TYR A 96 4.88 5.09 15.84
C TYR A 96 6.08 5.55 15.03
N GLN A 97 6.81 4.58 14.46
CA GLN A 97 7.96 4.86 13.59
C GLN A 97 7.55 5.40 12.22
N HIS A 98 6.33 5.10 11.78
CA HIS A 98 5.85 5.42 10.43
C HIS A 98 4.45 6.01 10.48
N LYS A 99 4.21 7.04 9.66
CA LYS A 99 2.90 7.67 9.47
C LYS A 99 1.82 6.66 9.05
N ARG A 100 2.19 5.62 8.27
CA ARG A 100 1.28 4.52 7.90
C ARG A 100 0.81 3.75 9.13
N SER A 101 1.71 3.47 10.08
CA SER A 101 1.38 2.72 11.30
C SER A 101 0.45 3.53 12.19
N LEU A 102 0.72 4.83 12.38
CA LEU A 102 -0.20 5.74 13.07
C LEU A 102 -1.58 5.75 12.40
N ARG A 103 -1.64 5.88 11.07
CA ARG A 103 -2.92 5.87 10.34
C ARG A 103 -3.70 4.57 10.54
N LEU A 104 -3.02 3.42 10.52
CA LEU A 104 -3.68 2.13 10.76
C LEU A 104 -4.23 2.05 12.18
N HIS A 105 -3.46 2.50 13.17
CA HIS A 105 -3.92 2.59 14.56
C HIS A 105 -5.14 3.50 14.70
N MET A 106 -5.11 4.71 14.13
CA MET A 106 -6.27 5.62 14.16
C MET A 106 -7.53 4.94 13.62
N LYS A 107 -7.40 4.25 12.48
CA LYS A 107 -8.51 3.51 11.89
C LYS A 107 -9.02 2.40 12.80
N SER A 108 -8.15 1.54 13.34
CA SER A 108 -8.59 0.37 14.10
C SER A 108 -9.03 0.68 15.53
N THR A 109 -8.41 1.67 16.17
CA THR A 109 -8.52 1.91 17.61
C THR A 109 -9.44 3.08 17.93
N HIS A 110 -9.42 4.15 17.12
CA HIS A 110 -10.19 5.35 17.39
C HIS A 110 -11.44 5.47 16.50
N LEU A 111 -11.35 5.03 15.25
CA LEU A 111 -12.49 4.99 14.33
C LEU A 111 -13.19 3.63 14.28
N GLN A 112 -12.70 2.64 15.04
CA GLN A 112 -13.22 1.26 15.08
C GLN A 112 -13.50 0.66 13.69
N ILE A 113 -12.69 1.03 12.69
CA ILE A 113 -12.83 0.52 11.33
C ILE A 113 -12.33 -0.92 11.30
N ARG A 114 -13.23 -1.82 10.93
CA ARG A 114 -12.97 -3.26 10.79
C ARG A 114 -13.33 -3.77 9.40
N PHE A 115 -12.87 -4.98 9.10
CA PHE A 115 -13.13 -5.71 7.87
C PHE A 115 -13.63 -7.10 8.22
N ASN A 116 -14.82 -7.46 7.78
CA ASN A 116 -15.42 -8.75 8.09
C ASN A 116 -15.18 -9.74 6.96
N CYS A 117 -15.01 -11.01 7.32
CA CYS A 117 -15.11 -12.09 6.36
C CYS A 117 -16.59 -12.25 5.97
N PRO A 118 -16.93 -12.15 4.67
CA PRO A 118 -18.32 -12.32 4.24
C PRO A 118 -18.80 -13.77 4.36
N LEU A 119 -17.90 -14.74 4.53
CA LEU A 119 -18.25 -16.17 4.62
C LEU A 119 -18.46 -16.65 6.05
N CYS A 120 -17.63 -16.20 7.00
CA CYS A 120 -17.66 -16.69 8.38
C CYS A 120 -17.85 -15.58 9.42
N GLY A 121 -18.05 -14.33 9.00
CA GLY A 121 -18.26 -13.19 9.91
C GLY A 121 -17.03 -12.74 10.70
N THR A 122 -15.90 -13.46 10.61
CA THR A 122 -14.70 -13.13 11.39
C THR A 122 -14.21 -11.71 11.10
N THR A 123 -13.95 -10.95 12.17
CA THR A 123 -13.60 -9.54 12.09
C THR A 123 -12.09 -9.32 12.13
N PHE A 124 -11.58 -8.46 11.24
CA PHE A 124 -10.16 -8.11 11.14
C PHE A 124 -9.94 -6.60 11.22
N THR A 125 -8.80 -6.19 11.78
CA THR A 125 -8.39 -4.77 11.83
C THR A 125 -7.72 -4.28 10.54
N ARG A 126 -7.36 -5.20 9.62
CA ARG A 126 -6.63 -4.89 8.38
C ARG A 126 -7.15 -5.72 7.22
N LYS A 127 -7.37 -5.06 6.07
CA LYS A 127 -7.74 -5.72 4.81
C LYS A 127 -6.75 -6.82 4.39
N SER A 128 -5.45 -6.60 4.58
CA SER A 128 -4.43 -7.62 4.24
C SER A 128 -4.57 -8.90 5.07
N THR A 129 -4.97 -8.78 6.33
CA THR A 129 -5.19 -9.94 7.21
C THR A 129 -6.44 -10.70 6.78
N LEU A 130 -7.52 -9.99 6.44
CA LEU A 130 -8.71 -10.57 5.83
C LEU A 130 -8.37 -11.29 4.52
N SER A 131 -7.66 -10.65 3.59
CA SER A 131 -7.29 -11.28 2.31
C SER A 131 -6.44 -12.54 2.50
N ARG A 132 -5.57 -12.59 3.52
CA ARG A 132 -4.82 -13.80 3.86
C ARG A 132 -5.74 -14.88 4.43
N HIS A 133 -6.64 -14.51 5.34
CA HIS A 133 -7.63 -15.43 5.90
C HIS A 133 -8.52 -16.05 4.81
N LEU A 134 -9.04 -15.24 3.87
CA LEU A 134 -9.82 -15.73 2.74
C LEU A 134 -9.03 -16.77 1.93
N LYS A 135 -7.76 -16.50 1.65
CA LYS A 135 -6.92 -17.44 0.89
C LYS A 135 -6.58 -18.72 1.64
N SER A 136 -6.46 -18.68 2.97
CA SER A 136 -6.01 -19.83 3.75
C SER A 136 -7.15 -20.69 4.31
N ILE A 137 -8.32 -20.09 4.54
CA ILE A 137 -9.48 -20.76 5.17
C ILE A 137 -10.62 -20.97 4.16
N HIS A 138 -10.69 -20.14 3.12
CA HIS A 138 -11.76 -20.16 2.12
C HIS A 138 -11.20 -20.25 0.69
N SER A 139 -10.10 -20.99 0.52
CA SER A 139 -9.35 -21.12 -0.75
C SER A 139 -10.20 -21.55 -1.95
N ASP A 140 -11.28 -22.27 -1.70
CA ASP A 140 -12.14 -22.87 -2.73
C ASP A 140 -13.23 -21.90 -3.24
N ILE A 141 -13.27 -20.68 -2.70
CA ILE A 141 -14.27 -19.66 -3.05
C ILE A 141 -13.54 -18.45 -3.63
N HIS A 142 -13.76 -18.18 -4.92
CA HIS A 142 -13.19 -17.03 -5.61
C HIS A 142 -13.88 -15.72 -5.18
N ILE A 143 -13.55 -15.22 -3.99
CA ILE A 143 -14.11 -13.98 -3.48
C ILE A 143 -13.42 -12.78 -4.14
N GLU A 144 -14.19 -12.03 -4.95
CA GLU A 144 -13.81 -10.66 -5.29
C GLU A 144 -13.57 -9.89 -3.99
N ASN A 145 -12.45 -9.18 -3.87
CA ASN A 145 -11.99 -8.50 -2.65
C ASN A 145 -12.85 -7.29 -2.25
N SER A 146 -14.16 -7.50 -2.14
CA SER A 146 -15.22 -6.64 -1.64
C SER A 146 -15.17 -6.64 -0.11
N ALA A 147 -14.04 -6.14 0.43
CA ALA A 147 -13.93 -5.92 1.86
C ALA A 147 -14.89 -4.77 2.23
N THR A 148 -16.04 -5.12 2.81
CA THR A 148 -17.00 -4.16 3.34
C THR A 148 -16.39 -3.50 4.58
N LYS A 149 -16.19 -2.18 4.49
CA LYS A 149 -15.67 -1.36 5.59
C LYS A 149 -16.86 -1.03 6.49
N LEU A 150 -16.81 -1.47 7.75
CA LEU A 150 -17.77 -1.03 8.76
C LEU A 150 -17.12 0.06 9.62
N GLU A 151 -17.86 1.15 9.79
CA GLU A 151 -17.60 2.18 10.80
C GLU A 151 -18.58 1.91 11.93
N ILE A 152 -18.08 1.37 13.04
CA ILE A 152 -18.91 1.21 14.23
C ILE A 152 -18.96 2.58 14.88
N GLY A 153 -20.02 3.32 14.59
CA GLY A 153 -20.33 4.60 15.23
C GLY A 153 -20.44 4.39 16.74
N LYS A 154 -19.84 5.31 17.50
CA LYS A 154 -20.10 5.40 18.94
C LYS A 154 -21.32 6.28 19.12
N GLU A 155 -22.35 5.74 19.77
CA GLU A 155 -23.25 6.54 20.61
C GLU A 155 -22.45 7.24 21.71
#